data_AF-A0AAN4ZK45-F1
#
_entry.id   AF-A0AAN4ZK45-F1
#
_cell.length_a   1.000
_cell.length_b   1.000
_cell.length_c   1.000
_cell.angle_alpha   90.00
_cell.angle_beta   90.00
_cell.angle_gamma   90.00
#
_symmetry.space_group_name_H-M   'P 1'
#
loop_
_entity.id
_entity.type
_entity.pdbx_description
1 polymer ?
#
loop_
_entity_poly.entity_id
_entity_poly.type
_entity_poly.pdbx_seq_one_letter_code
_entity_poly.pdbx_strand_id
1 'polypeptide(L)'
;KMQTLADISVSITTLATMQRSVPCEWSLILISRGPCSLFGVTTCYFLESLMLASLSVSFANVIICMVARFWILRFGSLSRAKVLAAFIICLLLPAV
;
A
#
# COMPACT_ATOMS: atom_id res chain seq x y z
N LYS A 1 9.96 5.63 -8.02
CA LYS A 1 9.04 6.71 -8.43
C LYS A 1 7.59 6.38 -8.09
N MET A 2 7.07 5.19 -8.47
CA MET A 2 5.72 4.77 -8.05
C MET A 2 5.56 4.66 -6.51
N GLN A 3 6.53 4.03 -5.82
CA GLN A 3 6.51 3.90 -4.35
C GLN A 3 6.45 5.26 -3.64
N THR A 4 7.33 6.20 -4.00
CA THR A 4 7.33 7.55 -3.41
C THR A 4 6.02 8.30 -3.60
N LEU A 5 5.32 8.08 -4.72
CA LEU A 5 4.00 8.69 -4.95
C LEU A 5 2.94 8.06 -4.05
N ALA A 6 2.99 6.74 -3.89
CA ALA A 6 2.12 6.00 -2.98
C ALA A 6 2.36 6.45 -1.52
N ASP A 7 3.61 6.58 -1.08
CA ASP A 7 3.95 6.98 0.29
C ASP A 7 3.51 8.41 0.61
N ILE A 8 3.64 9.35 -0.35
CA ILE A 8 3.09 10.70 -0.22
C ILE A 8 1.56 10.65 -0.13
N SER A 9 0.91 9.85 -0.98
CA SER A 9 -0.56 9.71 -0.95
C SER A 9 -1.06 9.14 0.39
N VAL A 10 -0.36 8.13 0.95
CA VAL A 10 -0.66 7.56 2.26
C VAL A 10 -0.47 8.60 3.36
N SER A 11 0.60 9.39 3.29
CA SER A 11 0.89 10.42 4.29
C SER A 11 -0.19 11.52 4.30
N ILE A 12 -0.72 11.90 3.14
CA ILE A 12 -1.80 12.88 3.03
C ILE A 12 -3.11 12.30 3.56
N THR A 13 -3.45 11.07 3.17
CA THR A 13 -4.72 10.44 3.59
C THR A 13 -4.72 10.12 5.08
N THR A 14 -3.61 9.63 5.63
CA THR A 14 -3.45 9.40 7.09
C THR A 14 -3.59 10.68 7.90
N LEU A 15 -3.01 11.79 7.44
CA LEU A 15 -3.17 13.09 8.09
C LEU A 15 -4.62 13.58 8.02
N ALA A 16 -5.30 13.30 6.90
CA ALA A 16 -6.68 13.72 6.67
C ALA A 16 -7.72 12.88 7.44
N THR A 17 -7.47 11.58 7.65
CA THR A 17 -8.40 10.69 8.37
C THR A 17 -8.12 10.64 9.87
N MET A 18 -6.86 10.78 10.30
CA MET A 18 -6.42 10.55 11.69
C MET A 18 -7.11 9.31 12.29
N GLN A 19 -6.97 8.20 11.58
CA GLN A 19 -7.64 6.94 11.91
C GLN A 19 -7.18 6.41 13.27
N ARG A 20 -8.13 6.05 14.13
CA ARG A 20 -7.90 5.19 15.28
C ARG A 20 -8.62 3.86 15.06
N SER A 21 -7.87 2.76 14.99
CA SER A 21 -8.44 1.41 14.96
C SER A 21 -8.60 0.91 16.39
N VAL A 22 -9.81 0.43 16.71
CA VAL A 22 -10.07 -0.30 17.95
C VAL A 22 -10.39 -1.75 17.55
N PRO A 23 -9.51 -2.71 17.87
CA PRO A 23 -9.83 -4.11 17.65
C PRO A 23 -10.88 -4.54 18.67
N CYS A 24 -12.08 -4.86 18.20
CA CYS A 24 -13.03 -5.70 18.92
C CYS A 24 -12.89 -7.12 18.38
N GLU A 25 -13.03 -8.13 19.23
CA GLU A 25 -12.63 -9.53 18.95
C GLU A 25 -12.90 -10.02 17.51
N TRP A 26 -14.08 -9.72 16.96
CA TRP A 26 -14.50 -10.11 15.60
C TRP A 26 -14.74 -8.92 14.66
N SER A 27 -14.57 -7.68 15.11
CA SER A 27 -14.86 -6.48 14.32
C SER A 27 -13.80 -5.40 14.49
N LEU A 28 -13.39 -4.81 13.37
CA LEU A 28 -12.52 -3.64 13.37
C LEU A 28 -13.40 -2.39 13.31
N ILE A 29 -13.42 -1.63 14.40
CA ILE A 29 -14.08 -0.33 14.43
C ILE A 29 -13.03 0.72 14.05
N LEU A 30 -13.29 1.42 12.94
CA LEU A 30 -12.46 2.49 12.41
C LEU A 30 -13.12 3.82 12.74
N ILE A 31 -12.44 4.64 13.54
CA ILE A 31 -12.91 5.98 13.91
C ILE A 31 -11.96 7.02 13.33
N SER A 32 -12.43 7.73 12.31
CA SER A 32 -11.71 8.85 11.70
C SER A 32 -12.06 10.14 12.43
N ARG A 33 -11.09 10.75 13.15
CA ARG A 33 -11.28 12.04 13.85
C ARG A 33 -10.64 13.23 13.12
N GLY A 34 -10.13 13.00 11.91
CA GLY A 34 -9.41 13.99 11.15
C GLY A 34 -10.28 15.09 10.53
N PRO A 35 -9.64 16.02 9.79
CA PRO A 35 -10.31 17.09 9.06
C PRO A 35 -11.30 16.59 8.01
N CYS A 36 -11.24 15.31 7.63
CA CYS A 36 -12.25 14.70 6.75
C CYS A 36 -13.68 14.78 7.31
N SER A 37 -13.85 14.84 8.65
CA SER A 37 -15.17 14.92 9.29
C SER A 37 -15.90 16.23 9.00
N LEU A 38 -15.16 17.29 8.64
CA LEU A 38 -15.72 18.60 8.27
C LEU A 38 -16.40 18.57 6.90
N PHE A 39 -15.96 17.69 6.00
CA PHE A 39 -16.48 17.55 4.64
C PHE A 39 -17.57 16.48 4.53
N GLY A 40 -17.76 15.69 5.60
CA GLY A 40 -18.80 14.66 5.69
C GLY A 40 -18.24 13.25 5.82
N VAL A 41 -19.17 12.30 6.02
CA VAL A 41 -18.84 10.90 6.31
C VAL A 41 -18.31 10.17 5.07
N THR A 42 -18.82 10.53 3.88
CA THR A 42 -18.43 9.93 2.60
C THR A 42 -16.99 10.26 2.22
N THR A 43 -16.52 11.48 2.49
CA THR A 43 -15.14 11.89 2.26
C THR A 43 -14.16 11.17 3.18
N CYS A 44 -14.50 10.96 4.46
CA CYS A 44 -13.68 10.14 5.34
C CYS A 44 -13.58 8.69 4.84
N TYR A 45 -14.70 8.10 4.42
CA TYR A 45 -14.71 6.72 3.91
C TYR A 45 -13.86 6.56 2.64
N PHE A 46 -13.96 7.53 1.72
CA PHE A 46 -13.16 7.53 0.50
C PHE A 46 -11.66 7.66 0.79
N LEU A 47 -11.27 8.59 1.66
CA LEU A 47 -9.87 8.78 2.04
C LEU A 47 -9.30 7.55 2.75
N GLU A 48 -10.09 6.90 3.59
CA GLU A 48 -9.68 5.66 4.26
C GLU A 48 -9.48 4.52 3.26
N SER A 49 -10.40 4.39 2.30
CA SER A 49 -10.29 3.39 1.23
C SER A 49 -9.04 3.63 0.37
N LEU A 50 -8.77 4.89 0.03
CA LEU A 50 -7.57 5.28 -0.71
C LEU A 50 -6.29 5.00 0.08
N MET A 51 -6.30 5.26 1.39
CA MET A 51 -5.18 4.94 2.28
C MET A 51 -4.87 3.44 2.29
N LEU A 52 -5.89 2.60 2.46
CA LEU A 52 -5.75 1.13 2.44
C LEU A 52 -5.24 0.62 1.09
N ALA A 53 -5.74 1.17 -0.01
CA ALA A 53 -5.28 0.80 -1.36
C ALA A 53 -3.82 1.22 -1.61
N SER A 54 -3.41 2.42 -1.21
CA SER A 54 -2.02 2.85 -1.36
C SER A 54 -1.07 2.06 -0.46
N LEU A 55 -1.50 1.69 0.76
CA LEU A 55 -0.73 0.83 1.66
C LEU A 55 -0.52 -0.57 1.08
N SER A 56 -1.55 -1.18 0.48
CA SER A 56 -1.41 -2.51 -0.13
C SER A 56 -0.44 -2.50 -1.30
N VAL A 57 -0.48 -1.46 -2.14
CA VAL A 57 0.46 -1.27 -3.26
C VAL A 57 1.90 -1.04 -2.76
N SER A 58 2.09 -0.20 -1.73
CA SER A 58 3.43 -0.01 -1.14
C SER A 58 3.96 -1.30 -0.52
N PHE A 59 3.13 -2.06 0.20
CA PHE A 59 3.52 -3.33 0.81
C PHE A 59 3.91 -4.38 -0.24
N ALA A 60 3.10 -4.54 -1.28
CA ALA A 60 3.40 -5.42 -2.40
C ALA A 60 4.74 -5.05 -3.05
N ASN A 61 4.98 -3.76 -3.33
CA ASN A 61 6.24 -3.31 -3.90
C ASN A 61 7.45 -3.61 -3.00
N VAL A 62 7.34 -3.44 -1.68
CA VAL A 62 8.43 -3.77 -0.74
C VAL A 62 8.73 -5.27 -0.75
N ILE A 63 7.71 -6.13 -0.73
CA ILE A 63 7.89 -7.58 -0.82
C ILE A 63 8.63 -7.95 -2.11
N ILE A 64 8.19 -7.41 -3.25
CA ILE A 64 8.82 -7.67 -4.55
C ILE A 64 10.29 -7.24 -4.54
N CYS A 65 10.59 -6.07 -3.98
CA CYS A 65 11.97 -5.61 -3.84
C CYS A 65 12.81 -6.53 -2.95
N MET A 66 12.27 -7.02 -1.84
CA MET A 66 12.98 -7.94 -0.95
C MET A 66 13.22 -9.30 -1.60
N VAL A 67 12.20 -9.86 -2.25
CA VAL A 67 12.31 -11.12 -3.00
C VAL A 67 13.34 -10.98 -4.12
N ALA A 68 13.31 -9.89 -4.88
CA ALA A 68 14.29 -9.63 -5.94
C ALA A 68 15.72 -9.55 -5.38
N ARG A 69 15.94 -8.82 -4.28
CA ARG A 69 17.26 -8.71 -3.62
C ARG A 69 17.74 -10.07 -3.09
N PHE A 70 16.87 -10.83 -2.45
CA PHE A 70 17.20 -12.17 -1.97
C PHE A 70 17.56 -13.12 -3.12
N TRP A 71 16.82 -13.05 -4.23
CA TRP A 71 17.09 -13.85 -5.42
C TRP A 71 18.47 -13.51 -6.02
N ILE A 72 18.81 -12.22 -6.10
CA ILE A 72 20.11 -11.76 -6.60
C ILE A 72 21.24 -12.30 -5.72
N LEU A 73 21.10 -12.22 -4.39
CA LEU A 73 22.10 -12.75 -3.45
C LEU A 73 22.25 -14.28 -3.55
N ARG A 74 21.17 -15.00 -3.85
CA ARG A 74 21.18 -16.47 -3.93
C ARG A 74 21.77 -17.00 -5.24
N PHE A 75 21.51 -16.33 -6.37
CA PHE A 75 21.86 -16.85 -7.70
C PHE A 75 22.91 -16.02 -8.46
N GLY A 76 23.36 -14.88 -7.93
CA GLY A 76 24.53 -14.12 -8.41
C GLY A 76 24.45 -13.52 -9.81
N SER A 77 23.44 -13.85 -10.63
CA SER A 77 23.33 -13.41 -12.02
C SER A 77 21.99 -12.75 -12.30
N LEU A 78 22.07 -11.47 -12.63
CA LEU A 78 20.96 -10.57 -12.85
C LEU A 78 20.85 -10.32 -14.37
N SER A 79 20.29 -11.29 -15.10
CA SER A 79 19.89 -11.03 -16.48
C SER A 79 18.69 -10.09 -16.46
N ARG A 80 18.81 -8.95 -17.14
CA ARG A 80 17.79 -7.87 -17.20
C ARG A 80 16.40 -8.42 -17.58
N ALA A 81 16.35 -9.51 -18.35
CA ALA A 81 15.12 -10.21 -18.73
C ALA A 81 14.38 -10.86 -17.56
N LYS A 82 15.09 -11.41 -16.55
CA LYS A 82 14.46 -12.07 -15.40
C LYS A 82 13.89 -11.07 -14.39
N VAL A 83 14.50 -9.90 -14.26
CA VAL A 83 13.93 -8.81 -13.45
C VAL A 83 12.68 -8.22 -14.11
N LEU A 84 12.69 -8.06 -15.44
CA LEU A 84 11.52 -7.61 -16.20
C LEU A 84 10.36 -8.62 -16.13
N ALA A 85 10.66 -9.93 -16.19
CA ALA A 85 9.66 -10.98 -16.02
C ALA A 85 9.07 -11.03 -14.59
N ALA A 86 9.90 -10.88 -13.55
CA ALA A 86 9.41 -10.80 -12.16
C ALA A 86 8.52 -9.56 -11.94
N PHE A 87 8.87 -8.44 -12.57
CA PHE A 87 8.07 -7.21 -12.54
C PHE A 87 6.71 -7.41 -13.22
N ILE A 88 6.66 -8.06 -14.38
CA ILE A 88 5.42 -8.38 -15.11
C ILE A 88 4.55 -9.37 -14.32
N ILE A 89 5.13 -10.42 -13.75
CA ILE A 89 4.39 -11.43 -12.96
C ILE A 89 3.77 -10.80 -11.71
N CYS A 90 4.51 -9.94 -11.00
CA CYS A 90 3.98 -9.28 -9.81
C CYS A 90 2.98 -8.16 -10.12
N LEU A 91 3.06 -7.51 -11.28
CA LEU A 91 2.04 -6.56 -11.77
C LEU A 91 0.78 -7.24 -12.32
N LEU A 92 0.85 -8.53 -12.70
CA LEU A 92 -0.32 -9.33 -13.09
C LEU A 92 -1.09 -9.88 -11.87
N LEU A 93 -0.43 -9.98 -10.72
CA LEU A 93 -0.98 -10.52 -9.47
C LEU A 93 -1.89 -9.59 -8.64
N PRO A 94 -2.08 -8.27 -8.89
CA PRO A 94 -3.06 -7.46 -8.16
C PRO A 94 -4.40 -7.32 -8.91
N ALA A 95 -4.75 -8.27 -9.81
CA ALA A 95 -6.02 -8.27 -10.54
C ALA A 95 -6.89 -9.52 -10.28
N VAL A 96 -6.78 -10.12 -9.08
CA VAL A 96 -7.71 -11.12 -8.54
C VAL A 96 -8.10 -10.71 -7.12
#